data_AF-A0A920NAT7-F1
#
_entry.id   AF-A0A920NAT7-F1
#
_cell.length_a   1.000
_cell.length_b   1.000
_cell.length_c   1.000
_cell.angle_alpha   90.00
_cell.angle_beta   90.00
_cell.angle_gamma   90.00
#
_symmetry.space_group_name_H-M   'P 1'
#
loop_
_entity.id
_entity.type
_entity.pdbx_description
1 polymer ?
#
loop_
_entity_poly.entity_id
_entity_poly.type
_entity_poly.pdbx_seq_one_letter_code
_entity_poly.pdbx_strand_id
1 'polypeptide(L)'
;MKTNVLLPGEGATFGGGSFGGAGTTDQIAPKWLIPHIETLIGTFRDAVGDDIDINLDLNFHFKTEGCLRIAKVLEQFDMLWLEIDMYDPSSLRQIKDSTSTKICTGENLFYMDQYLPYFEGKCC
;
A
#
# COMPACT_ATOMS: atom_id res chain seq x y z
N MET A 1 1.22 0.22 14.27
CA MET A 1 2.59 -0.10 13.80
C MET A 1 2.64 0.12 12.30
N LYS A 2 3.54 0.99 11.80
CA LYS A 2 3.73 1.23 10.35
C LYS A 2 4.86 0.35 9.82
N THR A 3 4.64 -0.28 8.68
CA THR A 3 5.64 -1.12 8.00
C THR A 3 5.57 -0.94 6.48
N ASN A 4 6.62 -1.38 5.79
CA ASN A 4 6.71 -1.45 4.33
C ASN A 4 6.69 -2.91 3.88
N VAL A 5 6.49 -3.16 2.58
CA VAL A 5 6.66 -4.51 2.01
C VAL A 5 8.11 -4.95 2.14
N LEU A 6 8.35 -6.01 2.92
CA LEU A 6 9.66 -6.64 3.07
C LEU A 6 9.77 -7.83 2.13
N LEU A 7 10.76 -7.86 1.24
CA LEU A 7 10.99 -9.01 0.35
C LEU A 7 11.89 -10.07 1.01
N PRO A 8 11.62 -11.36 0.76
CA PRO A 8 12.43 -12.44 1.28
C PRO A 8 13.75 -12.57 0.50
N GLY A 9 14.87 -12.79 1.20
CA GLY A 9 16.21 -12.95 0.61
C GLY A 9 17.34 -12.77 1.65
N GLU A 10 18.58 -13.13 1.28
CA GLU A 10 19.76 -12.80 2.11
C GLU A 10 19.92 -11.27 2.18
N GLY A 11 19.52 -10.70 3.31
CA GLY A 11 19.27 -9.27 3.48
C GLY A 11 17.85 -8.93 3.03
N ALA A 12 16.91 -8.88 4.00
CA ALA A 12 15.55 -8.43 3.71
C ALA A 12 15.62 -7.03 3.08
N THR A 13 15.16 -6.93 1.84
CA THR A 13 15.14 -5.66 1.11
C THR A 13 13.73 -5.11 1.13
N PHE A 14 13.61 -3.77 1.16
CA PHE A 14 12.33 -3.14 0.90
C PHE A 14 11.94 -3.44 -0.54
N GLY A 15 10.75 -4.03 -0.72
CA GLY A 15 10.25 -4.36 -2.04
C GLY A 15 9.97 -3.10 -2.82
N GLY A 16 10.87 -2.78 -3.76
CA GLY A 16 10.66 -1.75 -4.77
C GLY A 16 10.86 -0.31 -4.31
N GLY A 17 11.81 0.01 -3.41
CA GLY A 17 11.98 1.38 -2.89
C GLY A 17 12.13 2.52 -3.93
N SER A 18 11.87 3.76 -3.48
CA SER A 18 12.07 5.05 -4.17
C SER A 18 13.47 5.27 -4.80
N PHE A 19 14.39 4.35 -4.59
CA PHE A 19 15.79 4.36 -5.05
C PHE A 19 16.17 3.18 -5.95
N GLY A 20 15.20 2.47 -6.55
CA GLY A 20 15.50 1.37 -7.47
C GLY A 20 16.03 0.14 -6.75
N GLY A 21 15.14 -0.55 -6.02
CA GLY A 21 15.42 -1.88 -5.50
C GLY A 21 15.41 -2.94 -6.61
N ALA A 22 16.06 -4.08 -6.36
CA ALA A 22 16.16 -5.21 -7.28
C ALA A 22 14.80 -5.62 -7.86
N GLY A 23 14.62 -5.45 -9.16
CA GLY A 23 13.36 -5.74 -9.85
C GLY A 23 13.20 -4.95 -11.14
N THR A 24 11.96 -4.90 -11.63
CA THR A 24 11.54 -4.20 -12.84
C THR A 24 10.99 -2.81 -12.49
N THR A 25 11.10 -1.86 -13.42
CA THR A 25 10.51 -0.51 -13.31
C THR A 25 9.07 -0.44 -13.81
N ASP A 26 8.45 -1.58 -14.10
CA ASP A 26 7.10 -1.68 -14.66
C ASP A 26 5.98 -1.49 -13.63
N GLN A 27 6.33 -1.52 -12.33
CA GLN A 27 5.43 -1.35 -11.18
C GLN A 27 4.27 -2.36 -11.17
N ILE A 28 4.52 -3.56 -11.72
CA ILE A 28 3.55 -4.66 -11.72
C ILE A 28 3.70 -5.45 -10.43
N ALA A 29 2.59 -5.82 -9.80
CA ALA A 29 2.59 -6.76 -8.69
C ALA A 29 2.62 -8.20 -9.23
N PRO A 30 3.78 -8.91 -9.18
CA PRO A 30 3.86 -10.26 -9.69
C PRO A 30 2.98 -11.18 -8.84
N LYS A 31 2.51 -12.28 -9.44
CA LYS A 31 1.55 -13.19 -8.78
C LYS A 31 2.03 -13.73 -7.43
N TRP A 32 3.34 -13.94 -7.27
CA TRP A 32 3.93 -14.45 -6.04
C TRP A 32 3.97 -13.42 -4.90
N LEU A 33 3.93 -12.12 -5.21
CA LEU A 33 4.08 -11.06 -4.21
C LEU A 33 2.82 -10.88 -3.36
N ILE A 34 1.65 -11.08 -3.95
CA ILE A 34 0.37 -10.97 -3.23
C ILE A 34 0.28 -11.93 -2.03
N PRO A 35 0.49 -13.25 -2.17
CA PRO A 35 0.46 -14.17 -1.01
C PRO A 35 1.63 -13.92 -0.05
N HIS A 36 2.75 -13.36 -0.53
CA HIS A 36 3.85 -12.96 0.33
C HIS A 36 3.47 -11.80 1.26
N ILE A 37 2.82 -10.76 0.72
CA ILE A 37 2.30 -9.63 1.52
C ILE A 37 1.26 -10.13 2.53
N GLU A 38 0.37 -11.02 2.12
CA GLU A 38 -0.60 -11.65 3.01
C GLU A 38 0.09 -12.37 4.18
N THR A 39 1.10 -13.19 3.89
CA THR A 39 1.87 -13.91 4.92
C THR A 39 2.59 -12.94 5.87
N LEU A 40 3.16 -11.86 5.32
CA LEU A 40 3.87 -10.85 6.11
C LEU A 40 2.92 -10.15 7.11
N ILE A 41 1.78 -9.67 6.63
CA ILE A 41 0.81 -8.96 7.49
C ILE A 41 0.14 -9.92 8.46
N GLY A 42 -0.20 -11.14 8.03
CA GLY A 42 -0.70 -12.19 8.92
C GLY A 42 0.27 -12.48 10.06
N THR A 43 1.56 -12.61 9.76
CA THR A 43 2.59 -12.83 10.79
C THR A 43 2.66 -11.66 11.78
N PHE A 44 2.53 -10.41 11.32
CA PHE A 44 2.51 -9.27 12.22
C PHE A 44 1.24 -9.24 13.07
N ARG A 45 0.08 -9.54 12.49
CA ARG A 45 -1.19 -9.62 13.25
C ARG A 45 -1.12 -10.70 14.33
N ASP A 46 -0.60 -11.87 14.01
CA ASP A 46 -0.40 -12.96 14.98
C ASP A 46 0.57 -12.57 16.11
N ALA A 47 1.60 -11.77 15.81
CA ALA A 47 2.60 -11.36 16.78
C ALA A 47 2.15 -10.20 17.69
N VAL A 48 1.40 -9.24 17.16
CA VAL A 48 1.01 -8.01 17.89
C VAL A 48 -0.39 -8.10 18.51
N GLY A 49 -1.23 -9.04 18.06
CA GLY A 49 -2.63 -9.17 18.47
C GLY A 49 -3.56 -8.13 17.84
N ASP A 50 -4.82 -8.14 18.28
CA ASP A 50 -5.88 -7.29 17.73
C ASP A 50 -5.89 -5.87 18.32
N ASP A 51 -5.26 -5.67 19.48
CA ASP A 51 -5.23 -4.36 20.16
C ASP A 51 -4.31 -3.34 19.48
N ILE A 52 -3.38 -3.80 18.65
CA ILE A 52 -2.41 -2.96 17.96
C ILE A 52 -2.80 -2.82 16.50
N ASP A 53 -3.13 -1.61 16.10
CA ASP A 53 -3.38 -1.26 14.71
C ASP A 53 -2.15 -1.50 13.81
N ILE A 54 -2.36 -2.04 12.60
CA ILE A 54 -1.32 -2.25 11.60
C ILE A 54 -1.57 -1.31 10.41
N ASN A 55 -0.49 -0.72 9.92
CA ASN A 55 -0.47 0.15 8.74
C ASN A 55 0.58 -0.38 7.77
N LEU A 56 0.20 -0.58 6.51
CA LEU A 56 1.13 -0.95 5.44
C LEU A 56 1.30 0.22 4.48
N ASP A 57 2.54 0.48 4.11
CA ASP A 57 2.91 1.52 3.16
C ASP A 57 3.48 0.92 1.87
N LEU A 58 2.87 1.28 0.75
CA LEU A 58 3.24 0.87 -0.61
C LEU A 58 4.00 1.96 -1.38
N ASN A 59 4.10 3.18 -0.85
CA ASN A 59 4.71 4.34 -1.52
C ASN A 59 4.20 4.46 -2.98
N PHE A 60 5.11 4.56 -3.97
CA PHE A 60 4.84 4.57 -5.41
C PHE A 60 5.16 3.22 -6.10
N HIS A 61 5.17 2.10 -5.39
CA HIS A 61 5.76 0.86 -5.92
C HIS A 61 4.88 0.13 -6.93
N PHE A 62 3.56 0.36 -6.91
CA PHE A 62 2.60 -0.37 -7.73
C PHE A 62 1.69 0.56 -8.53
N LYS A 63 1.31 0.11 -9.71
CA LYS A 63 0.17 0.69 -10.45
C LYS A 63 -1.15 0.29 -9.82
N THR A 64 -2.22 0.97 -10.25
CA THR A 64 -3.59 0.77 -9.78
C THR A 64 -4.00 -0.70 -9.70
N GLU A 65 -3.70 -1.52 -10.73
CA GLU A 65 -4.02 -2.96 -10.73
C GLU A 65 -3.38 -3.74 -9.58
N GLY A 66 -2.11 -3.46 -9.28
CA GLY A 66 -1.37 -4.11 -8.20
C GLY A 66 -1.94 -3.69 -6.84
N CYS A 67 -2.18 -2.39 -6.66
CA CYS A 67 -2.80 -1.85 -5.45
C CYS A 67 -4.19 -2.43 -5.20
N LEU A 68 -5.04 -2.58 -6.24
CA LEU A 68 -6.36 -3.20 -6.13
C LEU A 68 -6.26 -4.62 -5.58
N ARG A 69 -5.35 -5.43 -6.09
CA ARG A 69 -5.14 -6.82 -5.65
C ARG A 69 -4.61 -6.90 -4.23
N ILE A 70 -3.65 -6.04 -3.88
CA ILE A 70 -3.09 -5.97 -2.53
C ILE A 70 -4.18 -5.55 -1.53
N ALA A 71 -4.88 -4.45 -1.81
CA ALA A 71 -5.94 -3.92 -0.95
C ALA A 71 -7.01 -4.98 -0.65
N LYS A 72 -7.41 -5.76 -1.66
CA LYS A 72 -8.43 -6.81 -1.50
C LYS A 72 -8.01 -7.95 -0.60
N VAL A 73 -6.74 -8.37 -0.65
CA VAL A 73 -6.22 -9.43 0.22
C VAL A 73 -6.05 -8.94 1.66
N LEU A 74 -5.79 -7.64 1.84
CA LEU A 74 -5.57 -7.05 3.17
C LEU A 74 -6.86 -6.76 3.96
N GLU A 75 -8.04 -6.87 3.33
CA GLU A 75 -9.33 -6.63 3.99
C GLU A 75 -9.55 -7.51 5.22
N GLN A 76 -8.97 -8.71 5.24
CA GLN A 76 -9.12 -9.67 6.33
C GLN A 76 -8.38 -9.29 7.62
N PHE A 77 -7.43 -8.33 7.58
CA PHE A 77 -6.55 -8.02 8.70
C PHE A 77 -6.97 -6.79 9.53
N ASP A 78 -8.13 -6.20 9.21
CA ASP A 78 -8.67 -4.97 9.82
C ASP A 78 -7.58 -3.91 10.08
N MET A 79 -6.96 -3.45 8.99
CA MET A 79 -5.86 -2.51 9.08
C MET A 79 -6.37 -1.09 9.37
N LEU A 80 -5.56 -0.31 10.09
CA LEU A 80 -5.88 1.08 10.37
C LEU A 80 -5.84 1.92 9.09
N TRP A 81 -4.82 1.73 8.24
CA TRP A 81 -4.83 2.20 6.86
C TRP A 81 -3.85 1.42 5.97
N LEU A 82 -4.11 1.45 4.67
CA LEU A 82 -3.17 1.13 3.60
C LEU A 82 -2.73 2.44 2.93
N GLU A 83 -1.44 2.71 2.93
CA GLU A 83 -0.86 3.93 2.40
C GLU A 83 -0.38 3.72 0.96
N ILE A 84 -0.85 4.58 0.07
CA ILE A 84 -0.62 4.50 -1.37
C ILE A 84 -0.42 5.92 -1.90
N ASP A 85 0.71 6.17 -2.56
CA ASP A 85 0.95 7.44 -3.24
C ASP A 85 0.82 7.27 -4.75
N MET A 86 -0.04 8.08 -5.33
CA MET A 86 -0.22 8.20 -6.77
C MET A 86 -0.54 9.65 -7.09
N TYR A 87 0.05 10.19 -8.16
CA TYR A 87 -0.25 11.53 -8.65
C TYR A 87 -1.58 11.62 -9.43
N ASP A 88 -2.27 10.51 -9.61
CA ASP A 88 -3.59 10.45 -10.24
C ASP A 88 -4.68 10.18 -9.17
N PRO A 89 -5.43 11.23 -8.76
CA PRO A 89 -6.51 11.08 -7.79
C PRO A 89 -7.60 10.09 -8.24
N SER A 90 -7.84 9.95 -9.55
CA SER A 90 -8.89 9.06 -10.05
C SER A 90 -8.54 7.58 -9.83
N SER A 91 -7.27 7.21 -9.99
CA SER A 91 -6.75 5.88 -9.66
C SER A 91 -6.86 5.57 -8.16
N LEU A 92 -6.53 6.52 -7.28
CA LEU A 92 -6.71 6.33 -5.84
C LEU A 92 -8.18 6.15 -5.46
N ARG A 93 -9.07 6.95 -6.06
CA ARG A 93 -10.49 6.80 -5.83
C ARG A 93 -11.00 5.43 -6.27
N GLN A 94 -10.52 4.91 -7.41
CA GLN A 94 -10.84 3.56 -7.86
C GLN A 94 -10.39 2.50 -6.85
N ILE A 95 -9.19 2.65 -6.28
CA ILE A 95 -8.68 1.71 -5.26
C ILE A 95 -9.55 1.78 -4.01
N LYS A 96 -9.80 2.98 -3.49
CA LYS A 96 -10.66 3.19 -2.32
C LYS A 96 -12.05 2.58 -2.50
N ASP A 97 -12.69 2.83 -3.65
CA ASP A 97 -14.04 2.32 -3.91
C ASP A 97 -14.06 0.77 -4.08
N SER A 98 -12.92 0.15 -4.34
CA SER A 98 -12.81 -1.31 -4.51
C SER A 98 -12.65 -2.08 -3.20
N THR A 99 -12.30 -1.42 -2.10
CA THR A 99 -11.94 -2.08 -0.84
C THR A 99 -12.64 -1.48 0.38
N SER A 100 -12.81 -2.27 1.43
CA SER A 100 -13.19 -1.78 2.76
C SER A 100 -12.01 -1.24 3.58
N THR A 101 -10.78 -1.52 3.16
CA THR A 101 -9.56 -1.03 3.83
C THR A 101 -9.44 0.49 3.66
N LYS A 102 -9.19 1.21 4.77
CA LYS A 102 -9.01 2.66 4.75
C LYS A 102 -7.73 3.02 3.96
N ILE A 103 -7.81 4.01 3.07
CA ILE A 103 -6.68 4.45 2.25
C ILE A 103 -6.08 5.75 2.80
N CYS A 104 -4.76 5.80 2.92
CA CYS A 104 -3.99 7.00 3.27
C CYS A 104 -3.11 7.41 2.08
N THR A 105 -2.94 8.71 1.84
CA THR A 105 -2.12 9.26 0.75
C THR A 105 -1.72 10.70 1.06
N GLY A 106 -0.73 11.23 0.35
CA GLY A 106 -0.45 12.67 0.30
C GLY A 106 0.86 13.09 0.95
N GLU A 107 1.73 12.16 1.34
CA GLU A 107 3.02 12.49 1.96
C GLU A 107 3.93 13.32 1.03
N ASN A 108 3.69 13.23 -0.29
CA ASN A 108 4.47 13.91 -1.34
C ASN A 108 3.79 15.19 -1.88
N LEU A 109 2.69 15.63 -1.27
CA LEU A 109 1.99 16.86 -1.64
C LEU A 109 2.41 18.02 -0.73
N PHE A 110 2.73 19.17 -1.30
CA PHE A 110 3.34 20.30 -0.57
C PHE A 110 2.40 21.48 -0.39
N TYR A 111 1.53 21.75 -1.37
CA TYR A 111 0.69 22.93 -1.40
C TYR A 111 -0.79 22.56 -1.46
N MET A 112 -1.66 23.42 -0.92
CA MET A 112 -3.10 23.15 -0.79
C MET A 112 -3.77 22.82 -2.13
N ASP A 113 -3.36 23.47 -3.21
CA ASP A 113 -3.85 23.21 -4.57
C ASP A 113 -3.58 21.76 -5.02
N GLN A 114 -2.51 21.14 -4.55
CA GLN A 114 -2.20 19.74 -4.82
C GLN A 114 -3.09 18.79 -4.02
N TYR A 115 -3.53 19.16 -2.81
CA TYR A 115 -4.44 18.35 -2.00
C TYR A 115 -5.91 18.44 -2.46
N LEU A 116 -6.34 19.59 -3.02
CA LEU A 116 -7.72 19.84 -3.41
C LEU A 116 -8.34 18.72 -4.28
N PRO A 117 -7.69 18.21 -5.34
CA PRO A 117 -8.24 17.14 -6.17
C PRO A 117 -8.55 15.85 -5.39
N TYR A 118 -7.74 15.53 -4.37
CA TYR A 118 -7.91 14.32 -3.56
C TYR A 118 -9.10 14.47 -2.60
N PHE A 119 -9.27 15.65 -2.00
CA PHE A 119 -10.40 15.94 -1.11
C PHE A 119 -11.71 16.05 -1.88
N GLU A 120 -11.74 16.78 -2.99
CA GLU A 120 -12.93 16.93 -3.85
C GLU A 120 -13.35 15.58 -4.45
N GLY A 121 -12.38 14.78 -4.89
CA GLY A 121 -12.58 13.44 -5.41
C GLY A 121 -12.90 12.39 -4.34
N LYS A 122 -12.79 12.72 -3.04
CA LYS A 122 -12.93 11.80 -1.90
C LYS A 122 -12.04 10.56 -2.06
N CYS A 123 -10.80 10.76 -2.48
CA CYS A 123 -9.86 9.71 -2.88
C CYS A 123 -9.25 8.94 -1.70
N CYS A 124 -9.23 9.55 -0.52
CA CYS A 124 -8.83 8.98 0.77
C CYS A 124 -10.02 8.91 1.71
#